data_AF-A0A1F9N557-F1
#
_entry.id   AF-A0A1F9N557-F1
#
_cell.length_a   1.000
_cell.length_b   1.000
_cell.length_c   1.000
_cell.angle_alpha   90.00
_cell.angle_beta   90.00
_cell.angle_gamma   90.00
#
_symmetry.space_group_name_H-M   'P 1'
#
loop_
_entity.id
_entity.type
_entity.pdbx_description
1 polymer ?
#
loop_
_entity_poly.entity_id
_entity_poly.type
_entity_poly.pdbx_seq_one_letter_code
_entity_poly.pdbx_strand_id
1 'polypeptide(L)'
;MPKIIEAGLQAKGKKFGIIASRFNDFITSRLIDGALDALIRSGAEDKDITLLKVPGAFEIPLAAQKMAKQGKYDALICLGAVIRGATTHYDYVCAEVSKGIASVSLDSGIPVMFGILTTETIEQAIERAGTKAGNKGFDVALGAVEMANLTDSLKKAE
;
A
#
# COMPACT_ATOMS: atom_id res chain seq x y z
N MET A 1 10.35 33.37 1.52
CA MET A 1 10.11 32.04 2.14
C MET A 1 9.27 31.22 1.17
N PRO A 2 9.50 29.90 1.02
CA PRO A 2 8.71 29.06 0.14
C PRO A 2 7.27 28.88 0.68
N LYS A 3 6.31 28.67 -0.22
CA LYS A 3 4.97 28.17 0.14
C LYS A 3 5.08 26.66 0.34
N ILE A 4 4.81 26.18 1.55
CA ILE A 4 4.85 24.76 1.91
C ILE A 4 3.42 24.21 1.88
N ILE A 5 3.22 23.04 1.25
CA ILE A 5 1.94 22.31 1.22
C ILE A 5 2.19 20.93 1.83
N GLU A 6 1.54 20.66 2.95
CA GLU A 6 1.59 19.42 3.72
C GLU A 6 0.15 19.02 4.10
N ALA A 7 -0.08 17.74 4.40
CA ALA A 7 -1.41 17.27 4.79
C ALA A 7 -1.38 16.47 6.10
N GLY A 8 -2.49 16.51 6.83
CA GLY A 8 -2.66 15.73 8.05
C GLY A 8 -3.01 14.27 7.80
N LEU A 9 -2.98 13.47 8.87
CA LEU A 9 -3.24 12.03 8.86
C LEU A 9 -4.70 11.66 9.20
N GLN A 10 -5.66 12.52 8.81
CA GLN A 10 -7.09 12.24 9.01
C GLN A 10 -7.68 11.47 7.83
N ALA A 11 -8.25 10.30 8.11
CA ALA A 11 -8.83 9.39 7.12
C ALA A 11 -10.37 9.43 7.10
N LYS A 12 -11.00 10.27 7.93
CA LYS A 12 -12.45 10.40 8.00
C LYS A 12 -13.04 10.83 6.66
N GLY A 13 -13.98 10.03 6.14
CA GLY A 13 -14.64 10.28 4.85
C GLY A 13 -13.81 9.89 3.63
N LYS A 14 -12.67 9.23 3.82
CA LYS A 14 -11.81 8.71 2.76
C LYS A 14 -12.01 7.22 2.55
N LYS A 15 -11.91 6.77 1.30
CA LYS A 15 -12.07 5.37 0.89
C LYS A 15 -10.75 4.75 0.47
N PHE A 16 -10.42 3.62 1.06
CA PHE A 16 -9.15 2.94 0.84
C PHE A 16 -9.36 1.55 0.25
N GLY A 17 -8.53 1.20 -0.73
CA GLY A 17 -8.44 -0.17 -1.25
C GLY A 17 -7.14 -0.81 -0.83
N ILE A 18 -7.18 -1.91 -0.08
CA ILE A 18 -6.01 -2.71 0.26
C ILE A 18 -5.96 -3.90 -0.70
N ILE A 19 -4.85 -4.09 -1.41
CA ILE A 19 -4.57 -5.26 -2.25
C ILE A 19 -3.45 -6.05 -1.59
N ALA A 20 -3.72 -7.29 -1.21
CA ALA A 20 -2.74 -8.11 -0.48
C ALA A 20 -2.48 -9.47 -1.15
N SER A 21 -1.21 -9.86 -1.28
CA SER A 21 -0.86 -11.21 -1.73
C SER A 21 -1.10 -12.27 -0.65
N ARG A 22 -1.62 -13.44 -1.03
CA ARG A 22 -1.74 -14.60 -0.14
C ARG A 22 -0.43 -15.39 -0.01
N PHE A 23 0.50 -15.21 -0.95
CA PHE A 23 1.84 -15.75 -0.79
C PHE A 23 2.55 -15.09 0.41
N ASN A 24 3.29 -15.88 1.19
CA ASN A 24 3.89 -15.47 2.47
C ASN A 24 2.87 -14.88 3.48
N ASP A 25 1.66 -15.47 3.58
CA ASP A 25 0.57 -14.97 4.43
C ASP A 25 0.97 -14.77 5.90
N PHE A 26 1.90 -15.56 6.44
CA PHE A 26 2.40 -15.36 7.81
C PHE A 26 3.07 -13.99 8.04
N ILE A 27 3.61 -13.37 6.99
CA ILE A 27 4.10 -11.98 6.98
C ILE A 27 3.00 -11.04 6.52
N THR A 28 2.36 -11.34 5.39
CA THR A 28 1.41 -10.41 4.75
C THR A 28 0.20 -10.13 5.64
N SER A 29 -0.29 -11.11 6.40
CA SER A 29 -1.36 -10.89 7.40
C SER A 29 -0.99 -9.82 8.41
N ARG A 30 0.24 -9.80 8.91
CA ARG A 30 0.72 -8.77 9.85
C ARG A 30 0.81 -7.38 9.21
N LEU A 31 1.15 -7.32 7.93
CA LEU A 31 1.11 -6.05 7.18
C LEU A 31 -0.34 -5.55 7.03
N ILE A 32 -1.28 -6.45 6.73
CA ILE A 32 -2.71 -6.11 6.65
C ILE A 32 -3.20 -5.59 8.00
N ASP A 33 -2.90 -6.28 9.10
CA ASP A 33 -3.28 -5.86 10.45
C ASP A 33 -2.74 -4.46 10.77
N GLY A 34 -1.47 -4.20 10.44
CA GLY A 34 -0.86 -2.90 10.62
C GLY A 34 -1.52 -1.80 9.77
N ALA A 35 -1.84 -2.10 8.52
CA ALA A 35 -2.52 -1.15 7.63
C ALA A 35 -3.94 -0.82 8.13
N LEU A 36 -4.69 -1.83 8.57
CA LEU A 36 -6.02 -1.65 9.15
C LEU A 36 -5.97 -0.82 10.44
N ASP A 37 -5.03 -1.13 11.35
CA ASP A 37 -4.84 -0.34 12.59
C ASP A 37 -4.56 1.13 12.28
N ALA A 38 -3.66 1.42 11.33
CA ALA A 38 -3.34 2.78 10.92
C ALA A 38 -4.59 3.51 10.40
N LEU A 39 -5.33 2.91 9.46
CA LEU A 39 -6.50 3.53 8.86
C LEU A 39 -7.60 3.81 9.91
N ILE A 40 -7.88 2.84 10.77
CA ILE A 40 -8.90 2.96 11.81
C ILE A 40 -8.51 4.04 12.82
N ARG A 41 -7.25 4.07 13.28
CA ARG A 41 -6.75 5.09 14.21
C ARG A 41 -6.69 6.49 13.59
N SER A 42 -6.56 6.56 12.26
CA SER A 42 -6.70 7.80 11.49
C SER A 42 -8.16 8.22 11.25
N GLY A 43 -9.14 7.41 11.65
CA GLY A 43 -10.57 7.74 11.59
C GLY A 43 -11.30 7.24 10.34
N ALA A 44 -10.74 6.29 9.59
CA ALA A 44 -11.48 5.58 8.55
C ALA A 44 -12.55 4.68 9.18
N GLU A 45 -13.71 4.56 8.52
CA GLU A 45 -14.73 3.59 8.90
C GLU A 45 -14.51 2.27 8.15
N ASP A 46 -14.81 1.13 8.79
CA ASP A 46 -14.63 -0.20 8.18
C ASP A 46 -15.30 -0.32 6.80
N LYS A 47 -16.47 0.30 6.62
CA LYS A 47 -17.23 0.31 5.37
C LYS A 47 -16.50 1.01 4.20
N ASP A 48 -15.56 1.89 4.52
CA ASP A 48 -14.78 2.66 3.55
C ASP A 48 -13.44 1.99 3.22
N ILE A 49 -13.17 0.81 3.81
CA ILE A 49 -11.98 0.01 3.54
C ILE A 49 -12.39 -1.26 2.76
N THR A 50 -11.80 -1.47 1.59
CA THR A 50 -11.96 -2.72 0.84
C THR A 50 -10.66 -3.52 0.85
N LEU A 51 -10.67 -4.76 1.36
CA LEU A 51 -9.55 -5.69 1.26
C LEU A 51 -9.76 -6.68 0.11
N LEU A 52 -8.86 -6.65 -0.88
CA LEU A 52 -8.79 -7.59 -2.00
C LEU A 52 -7.57 -8.49 -1.85
N LYS A 53 -7.77 -9.81 -1.78
CA LYS A 53 -6.68 -10.79 -1.74
C LYS A 53 -6.37 -11.34 -3.14
N VAL A 54 -5.11 -11.37 -3.51
CA VAL A 54 -4.60 -11.94 -4.77
C VAL A 54 -3.67 -13.13 -4.50
N PRO A 55 -3.38 -14.01 -5.48
CA PRO A 55 -2.51 -15.17 -5.27
C PRO A 55 -1.09 -14.77 -4.83
N GLY A 56 -0.37 -13.97 -5.62
CA GLY A 56 0.98 -13.52 -5.34
C GLY A 56 1.17 -12.02 -5.56
N ALA A 57 2.37 -11.53 -5.27
CA ALA A 57 2.71 -10.11 -5.44
C ALA A 57 2.66 -9.69 -6.92
N PHE A 58 2.92 -10.61 -7.85
CA PHE A 58 2.94 -10.34 -9.29
C PHE A 58 1.56 -9.94 -9.86
N GLU A 59 0.47 -10.40 -9.24
CA GLU A 59 -0.89 -10.03 -9.66
C GLU A 59 -1.37 -8.68 -9.10
N ILE A 60 -0.64 -8.11 -8.13
CA ILE A 60 -1.03 -6.86 -7.45
C ILE A 60 -1.23 -5.68 -8.42
N PRO A 61 -0.32 -5.41 -9.39
CA PRO A 61 -0.50 -4.28 -10.31
C PRO A 61 -1.80 -4.36 -11.12
N LEU A 62 -2.16 -5.56 -11.62
CA LEU A 62 -3.41 -5.75 -12.36
C LEU A 62 -4.64 -5.49 -11.47
N ALA A 63 -4.62 -6.01 -10.24
CA ALA A 63 -5.68 -5.79 -9.28
C ALA A 63 -5.81 -4.31 -8.88
N ALA A 64 -4.68 -3.64 -8.62
CA ALA A 64 -4.63 -2.21 -8.33
C ALA A 64 -5.20 -1.39 -9.49
N GLN A 65 -4.82 -1.70 -10.74
CA GLN A 65 -5.36 -1.00 -11.91
C GLN A 65 -6.89 -1.17 -12.01
N LYS A 66 -7.40 -2.39 -11.78
CA LYS A 66 -8.85 -2.66 -11.80
C LYS A 66 -9.58 -1.91 -10.69
N MET A 67 -9.01 -1.83 -9.48
CA MET A 67 -9.60 -1.08 -8.37
C MET A 67 -9.56 0.43 -8.63
N ALA A 68 -8.45 0.96 -9.13
CA ALA A 68 -8.30 2.37 -9.47
C ALA A 68 -9.35 2.82 -10.50
N LYS A 69 -9.59 2.01 -11.54
CA LYS A 69 -10.61 2.26 -12.57
C LYS A 69 -12.05 2.30 -12.05
N GLN A 70 -12.32 1.83 -10.83
CA GLN A 70 -13.66 1.96 -10.24
C GLN A 70 -13.96 3.40 -9.80
N GLY A 71 -12.94 4.27 -9.68
CA GLY A 71 -13.13 5.71 -9.41
C GLY A 71 -13.72 6.04 -8.04
N LYS A 72 -13.70 5.09 -7.09
CA LYS A 72 -14.31 5.25 -5.76
C LYS A 72 -13.33 5.26 -4.58
N TYR A 73 -12.03 5.15 -4.86
CA TYR A 73 -10.98 5.08 -3.85
C TYR A 73 -10.15 6.38 -3.88
N ASP A 74 -9.85 6.91 -2.70
CA ASP A 74 -8.96 8.06 -2.53
C ASP A 74 -7.48 7.64 -2.56
N ALA A 75 -7.18 6.41 -2.11
CA ALA A 75 -5.86 5.80 -2.23
C ALA A 75 -5.95 4.27 -2.24
N LEU A 76 -4.95 3.63 -2.83
CA LEU A 76 -4.76 2.18 -2.80
C LEU A 76 -3.48 1.82 -2.03
N ILE A 77 -3.50 0.70 -1.33
CA ILE A 77 -2.40 0.20 -0.50
C ILE A 77 -2.08 -1.22 -0.98
N CYS A 78 -0.88 -1.40 -1.54
CA CYS A 78 -0.44 -2.69 -2.06
C CYS A 78 0.47 -3.37 -1.04
N LEU A 79 0.07 -4.53 -0.51
CA LEU A 79 0.78 -5.26 0.54
C LEU A 79 1.20 -6.65 0.10
N GLY A 80 2.38 -7.07 0.53
CA GLY A 80 2.88 -8.41 0.25
C GLY A 80 4.30 -8.60 0.75
N ALA A 81 4.80 -9.82 0.67
CA ALA A 81 6.19 -10.13 0.97
C ALA A 81 6.78 -11.04 -0.11
N VAL A 82 7.91 -10.62 -0.67
CA VAL A 82 8.73 -11.36 -1.63
C VAL A 82 10.09 -11.54 -0.95
N ILE A 83 10.44 -12.79 -0.68
CA ILE A 83 11.65 -13.16 0.05
C ILE A 83 12.58 -13.89 -0.91
N ARG A 84 13.86 -13.52 -0.96
CA ARG A 84 14.81 -14.10 -1.92
C ARG A 84 14.93 -15.62 -1.72
N GLY A 85 14.82 -16.33 -2.84
CA GLY A 85 15.05 -17.78 -2.93
C GLY A 85 16.35 -18.10 -3.66
N ALA A 86 16.44 -19.32 -4.19
CA ALA A 86 17.66 -19.81 -4.85
C ALA A 86 17.85 -19.27 -6.28
N THR A 87 16.83 -18.65 -6.89
CA THR A 87 16.86 -18.23 -8.30
C THR A 87 16.59 -16.74 -8.44
N THR A 88 16.89 -16.21 -9.63
CA THR A 88 16.62 -14.82 -10.03
C THR A 88 15.13 -14.48 -10.15
N HIS A 89 14.22 -15.43 -9.90
CA HIS A 89 12.78 -15.18 -9.89
C HIS A 89 12.40 -14.02 -8.95
N TYR A 90 13.08 -13.91 -7.81
CA TYR A 90 12.94 -12.79 -6.89
C TYR A 90 13.11 -11.43 -7.59
N ASP A 91 14.18 -11.28 -8.38
CA ASP A 91 14.53 -10.00 -8.99
C ASP A 91 13.46 -9.59 -10.01
N TYR A 92 12.96 -10.52 -10.81
CA TYR A 92 11.87 -10.26 -11.77
C TYR A 92 10.56 -9.91 -11.09
N VAL A 93 10.18 -10.63 -10.02
CA VAL A 93 8.93 -10.33 -9.30
C VAL A 93 9.00 -8.95 -8.64
N CYS A 94 10.10 -8.64 -7.95
CA CYS A 94 10.30 -7.36 -7.28
C CYS A 94 10.34 -6.18 -8.28
N ALA A 95 11.03 -6.35 -9.42
CA ALA A 95 11.10 -5.32 -10.45
C ALA A 95 9.73 -5.04 -11.08
N GLU A 96 9.01 -6.08 -11.50
CA GLU A 96 7.73 -5.88 -12.20
C GLU A 96 6.61 -5.44 -11.26
N VAL A 97 6.57 -5.91 -10.00
CA VAL A 97 5.56 -5.44 -9.04
C VAL A 97 5.76 -3.96 -8.68
N SER A 98 7.01 -3.53 -8.46
CA SER A 98 7.31 -2.13 -8.13
C SER A 98 7.02 -1.19 -9.29
N LYS A 99 7.48 -1.55 -10.51
CA LYS A 99 7.18 -0.82 -11.74
C LYS A 99 5.69 -0.76 -12.03
N GLY A 100 4.99 -1.89 -11.88
CA GLY A 100 3.56 -1.98 -12.12
C GLY A 100 2.76 -1.09 -11.17
N ILE A 101 3.06 -1.13 -9.88
CA ILE A 101 2.39 -0.27 -8.88
C ILE A 101 2.63 1.21 -9.18
N ALA A 102 3.88 1.59 -9.50
CA ALA A 102 4.22 2.97 -9.87
C ALA A 102 3.45 3.43 -11.12
N SER A 103 3.39 2.60 -12.17
CA SER A 103 2.63 2.90 -13.39
C SER A 103 1.16 3.12 -13.07
N VAL A 104 0.53 2.24 -12.28
CA VAL A 104 -0.89 2.41 -11.92
C VAL A 104 -1.11 3.73 -11.20
N SER A 105 -0.23 4.13 -10.26
CA SER A 105 -0.36 5.42 -9.58
C SER A 105 -0.34 6.60 -10.55
N LEU A 106 0.60 6.60 -11.50
CA LEU A 106 0.74 7.69 -12.47
C LEU A 106 -0.41 7.72 -13.48
N ASP A 107 -0.80 6.55 -13.99
CA ASP A 107 -1.84 6.41 -15.03
C ASP A 107 -3.24 6.73 -14.50
N SER A 108 -3.51 6.40 -13.23
CA SER A 108 -4.84 6.59 -12.63
C SER A 108 -5.01 7.93 -11.92
N GLY A 109 -3.90 8.62 -11.60
CA GLY A 109 -3.92 9.85 -10.82
C GLY A 109 -4.37 9.69 -9.36
N ILE A 110 -4.50 8.45 -8.87
CA ILE A 110 -4.72 8.16 -7.45
C ILE A 110 -3.43 7.65 -6.81
N PRO A 111 -3.13 8.00 -5.55
CA PRO A 111 -2.00 7.42 -4.82
C PRO A 111 -2.13 5.91 -4.71
N VAL A 112 -1.12 5.17 -5.21
CA VAL A 112 -1.01 3.72 -5.02
C VAL A 112 0.27 3.42 -4.25
N MET A 113 0.11 3.07 -2.98
CA MET A 113 1.21 2.98 -2.04
C MET A 113 1.89 1.60 -2.11
N PHE A 114 3.22 1.61 -2.05
CA PHE A 114 4.07 0.42 -2.15
C PHE A 114 4.43 -0.13 -0.77
N GLY A 115 3.71 -1.14 -0.31
CA GLY A 115 3.96 -1.90 0.92
C GLY A 115 4.35 -3.36 0.66
N ILE A 116 5.09 -3.62 -0.43
CA ILE A 116 5.67 -4.94 -0.70
C ILE A 116 7.03 -5.03 -0.01
N LEU A 117 7.19 -5.96 0.92
CA LEU A 117 8.48 -6.28 1.49
C LEU A 117 9.31 -7.06 0.47
N THR A 118 10.46 -6.52 0.11
CA THR A 118 11.46 -7.16 -0.76
C THR A 118 12.70 -7.45 0.08
N THR A 119 12.81 -8.66 0.62
CA THR A 119 13.84 -9.00 1.61
C THR A 119 14.70 -10.18 1.18
N GLU A 120 15.92 -10.21 1.70
CA GLU A 120 16.90 -11.26 1.43
C GLU A 120 16.63 -12.49 2.31
N THR A 121 16.05 -12.30 3.51
CA THR A 121 15.74 -13.40 4.44
C THR A 121 14.35 -13.26 5.06
N ILE A 122 13.89 -14.33 5.70
CA ILE A 122 12.62 -14.36 6.44
C ILE A 122 12.70 -13.47 7.68
N GLU A 123 13.83 -13.45 8.37
CA GLU A 123 14.05 -12.65 9.58
C GLU A 123 13.89 -11.16 9.27
N GLN A 124 14.44 -10.70 8.14
CA GLN A 124 14.26 -9.31 7.69
C GLN A 124 12.79 -8.96 7.43
N ALA A 125 12.01 -9.92 6.91
CA ALA A 125 10.58 -9.73 6.68
C ALA A 125 9.81 -9.63 8.01
N ILE A 126 10.13 -10.50 8.98
CA ILE A 126 9.54 -10.45 10.34
C ILE A 126 9.86 -9.12 11.03
N GLU A 127 11.11 -8.64 10.92
CA GLU A 127 11.53 -7.37 11.51
C GLU A 127 10.70 -6.18 11.02
N ARG A 128 10.25 -6.23 9.76
CA ARG A 128 9.49 -5.16 9.08
C ARG A 128 7.97 -5.34 9.15
N ALA A 129 7.48 -6.43 9.74
CA ALA A 129 6.07 -6.78 9.80
C ALA A 129 5.50 -6.72 11.23
N GLY A 130 5.95 -5.77 12.04
CA GLY A 130 5.41 -5.49 13.37
C GLY A 130 6.28 -5.92 14.54
N THR A 131 7.60 -6.02 14.35
CA THR A 131 8.53 -6.28 15.46
C THR A 131 9.53 -5.13 15.60
N LYS A 132 10.84 -5.38 15.43
CA LYS A 132 11.90 -4.41 15.75
C LYS A 132 11.88 -3.14 14.88
N ALA A 133 11.57 -3.27 13.59
CA ALA A 133 11.63 -2.16 12.63
C ALA A 133 10.24 -1.58 12.33
N GLY A 134 9.29 -1.73 13.25
CA GLY A 134 7.91 -1.30 13.06
C GLY A 134 7.13 -2.23 12.12
N ASN A 135 6.04 -1.70 11.56
CA ASN A 135 5.17 -2.43 10.65
C ASN A 135 5.01 -1.67 9.35
N LYS A 136 5.57 -2.19 8.26
CA LYS A 136 5.54 -1.51 6.97
C LYS A 136 4.12 -1.31 6.44
N GLY A 137 3.18 -2.19 6.78
CA GLY A 137 1.77 -2.02 6.44
C GLY A 137 1.16 -0.78 7.12
N PHE A 138 1.50 -0.54 8.40
CA PHE A 138 1.08 0.64 9.14
C PHE A 138 1.65 1.93 8.53
N ASP A 139 2.96 1.96 8.27
CA ASP A 139 3.62 3.14 7.72
C ASP A 139 3.08 3.52 6.33
N VAL A 140 2.86 2.51 5.48
CA VAL A 140 2.38 2.70 4.11
C VAL A 140 0.91 3.15 4.12
N ALA A 141 0.10 2.65 5.05
CA ALA A 141 -1.27 3.11 5.24
C ALA A 141 -1.33 4.57 5.71
N LEU A 142 -0.47 4.99 6.65
CA LEU A 142 -0.37 6.41 7.02
C LEU A 142 0.02 7.29 5.84
N GLY A 143 1.01 6.86 5.05
CA GLY A 143 1.37 7.55 3.82
C GLY A 143 0.21 7.62 2.81
N ALA A 144 -0.65 6.60 2.75
CA ALA A 144 -1.85 6.60 1.90
C ALA A 144 -2.84 7.68 2.33
N VAL A 145 -3.06 7.84 3.64
CA VAL A 145 -3.93 8.88 4.20
C VAL A 145 -3.39 10.27 3.87
N GLU A 146 -2.09 10.48 4.08
CA GLU A 146 -1.45 11.77 3.78
C GLU A 146 -1.53 12.10 2.29
N MET A 147 -1.20 11.16 1.41
CA MET A 147 -1.26 11.36 -0.03
C MET A 147 -2.68 11.59 -0.55
N ALA A 148 -3.69 10.93 0.03
CA ALA A 148 -5.09 11.20 -0.29
C ALA A 148 -5.48 12.65 0.05
N ASN A 149 -5.00 13.18 1.18
CA ASN A 149 -5.28 14.55 1.61
C ASN A 149 -4.45 15.59 0.84
N LEU A 150 -3.21 15.27 0.46
CA LEU A 150 -2.39 16.10 -0.42
C LEU A 150 -3.04 16.23 -1.80
N THR A 151 -3.54 15.11 -2.35
CA THR A 151 -4.22 15.10 -3.66
C THR A 151 -5.45 16.02 -3.65
N ASP A 152 -6.24 16.01 -2.59
CA ASP A 152 -7.35 16.97 -2.42
C ASP A 152 -6.89 18.43 -2.34
N SER A 153 -5.78 18.67 -1.64
CA SER A 153 -5.23 20.01 -1.48
C SER A 153 -4.71 20.59 -2.79
N LEU A 154 -4.18 19.73 -3.67
CA LEU A 154 -3.72 20.11 -5.00
C LEU A 154 -4.89 20.37 -5.96
N LYS A 155 -5.97 19.57 -5.90
CA LYS A 155 -7.18 19.78 -6.70
C LYS A 155 -7.88 21.11 -6.42
N LYS A 156 -7.85 21.59 -5.18
CA LYS A 156 -8.45 22.89 -4.80
C LYS A 156 -7.67 24.10 -5.31
N ALA A 157 -6.46 23.89 -5.84
CA ALA A 157 -5.62 24.96 -6.38
C ALA A 157 -5.79 25.18 -7.89
N GLU A 158 -6.56 24.32 -8.57
CA GLU A 158 -7.00 24.47 -9.97
C GLU A 158 -8.38 25.15 -10.04
#